data_AF-D1ARM4-F1
#
_entry.id   AF-D1ARM4-F1
#
_cell.length_a   1.000
_cell.length_b   1.000
_cell.length_c   1.000
_cell.angle_alpha   90.00
_cell.angle_beta   90.00
_cell.angle_gamma   90.00
#
_symmetry.space_group_name_H-M   'P 1'
#
loop_
_entity.id
_entity.type
_entity.pdbx_description
1 polymer ?
#
loop_
_entity_poly.entity_id
_entity_poly.type
_entity_poly.pdbx_seq_one_letter_code
_entity_poly.pdbx_strand_id
1 'polypeptide(L)'
;MKQSKENEIKEKRKAEHANDLKDSLVKRLNRIEGQIRGIKKMVEEDIYCDEILHQIMSAKASLDGVSKELLKAHINSCVVRQIKEGKEEVVDELMVTIKKMIK
;
A
#
# COMPACT_ATOMS: atom_id res chain seq x y z
N MET A 1 31.12 4.37 -2.28
CA MET A 1 30.83 3.97 -0.88
C MET A 1 29.40 4.30 -0.41
N LYS A 2 28.73 5.39 -0.83
CA LYS A 2 27.33 5.66 -0.43
C LYS A 2 26.31 4.70 -1.06
N GLN A 3 26.44 4.41 -2.36
CA GLN A 3 25.56 3.47 -3.09
C GLN A 3 25.58 2.04 -2.55
N SER A 4 26.73 1.58 -2.05
CA SER A 4 26.92 0.22 -1.52
C SER A 4 26.16 0.00 -0.20
N LYS A 5 26.11 1.01 0.67
CA LYS A 5 25.37 0.95 1.94
C LYS A 5 23.86 1.07 1.74
N GLU A 6 23.38 1.85 0.77
CA GLU A 6 21.95 1.93 0.42
C GLU A 6 21.41 0.60 -0.11
N ASN A 7 22.21 -0.14 -0.88
CA ASN A 7 21.83 -1.45 -1.41
C ASN A 7 21.81 -2.54 -0.32
N GLU A 8 22.75 -2.53 0.64
CA GLU A 8 22.71 -3.44 1.81
C GLU A 8 21.49 -3.21 2.72
N ILE A 9 21.06 -1.95 2.89
CA ILE A 9 19.85 -1.62 3.67
C ILE A 9 18.58 -2.11 2.95
N LYS A 10 18.55 -2.05 1.62
CA LYS A 10 17.42 -2.57 0.81
C LYS A 10 17.31 -4.10 0.85
N GLU A 11 18.41 -4.84 0.96
CA GLU A 11 18.37 -6.29 1.06
C GLU A 11 17.83 -6.79 2.41
N LYS A 12 18.17 -6.12 3.52
CA LYS A 12 17.73 -6.54 4.86
C LYS A 12 16.23 -6.37 5.13
N ARG A 13 15.46 -5.72 4.25
CA ARG A 13 14.02 -5.41 4.45
C ARG A 13 13.17 -5.70 3.21
N LYS A 14 13.50 -6.71 2.41
CA LYS A 14 12.57 -7.15 1.35
C LYS A 14 11.32 -7.78 1.97
N ALA A 15 10.17 -7.34 1.49
CA ALA A 15 8.93 -8.01 1.79
C ALA A 15 8.88 -9.35 1.02
N GLU A 16 8.67 -10.43 1.74
CA GLU A 16 8.39 -11.74 1.15
C GLU A 16 6.87 -11.86 1.00
N HIS A 17 6.38 -11.52 -0.18
CA HIS A 17 5.00 -11.72 -0.57
C HIS A 17 4.89 -12.99 -1.41
N ALA A 18 3.83 -13.78 -1.19
CA ALA A 18 3.46 -14.83 -2.14
C ALA A 18 3.23 -14.21 -3.53
N ASN A 19 3.63 -14.90 -4.59
CA ASN A 19 3.49 -14.39 -5.97
C ASN A 19 2.02 -14.00 -6.28
N ASP A 20 1.06 -14.80 -5.82
CA ASP A 20 -0.37 -14.54 -6.02
C ASP A 20 -0.83 -13.21 -5.39
N LEU A 21 -0.31 -12.88 -4.20
CA LEU A 21 -0.60 -11.61 -3.54
C LEU A 21 -0.02 -10.44 -4.34
N LYS A 22 1.24 -10.56 -4.79
CA LYS A 22 1.88 -9.53 -5.60
C LYS A 22 1.06 -9.25 -6.86
N ASP A 23 0.65 -10.30 -7.57
CA ASP A 23 -0.13 -10.17 -8.80
C ASP A 23 -1.53 -9.58 -8.54
N SER A 24 -2.19 -9.96 -7.44
CA SER A 24 -3.45 -9.37 -6.98
C SER A 24 -3.31 -7.85 -6.74
N LEU A 25 -2.29 -7.46 -5.97
CA LEU A 25 -2.04 -6.05 -5.64
C LEU A 25 -1.73 -5.23 -6.89
N VAL A 26 -0.87 -5.74 -7.78
CA VAL A 26 -0.54 -5.06 -9.05
C VAL A 26 -1.78 -4.90 -9.93
N LYS A 27 -2.62 -5.93 -10.06
CA LYS A 27 -3.88 -5.83 -10.82
C LYS A 27 -4.82 -4.76 -10.27
N ARG A 28 -4.93 -4.64 -8.95
CA ARG A 28 -5.75 -3.60 -8.29
C ARG A 28 -5.17 -2.21 -8.50
N LEU A 29 -3.85 -2.06 -8.36
CA LEU A 29 -3.15 -0.80 -8.59
C LEU A 29 -3.29 -0.32 -10.03
N ASN A 30 -3.22 -1.21 -11.03
CA ASN A 30 -3.44 -0.86 -12.43
C ASN A 30 -4.87 -0.33 -12.68
N ARG A 31 -5.88 -0.88 -11.98
CA ARG A 31 -7.26 -0.36 -12.05
C ARG A 31 -7.36 1.03 -11.44
N ILE A 32 -6.73 1.24 -10.28
CA ILE A 32 -6.68 2.55 -9.61
C ILE A 32 -5.99 3.58 -10.50
N GLU A 33 -4.89 3.22 -11.16
CA GLU A 33 -4.22 4.09 -12.13
C GLU A 33 -5.18 4.53 -13.24
N GLY A 34 -5.99 3.60 -13.76
CA GLY A 34 -7.06 3.92 -14.71
C GLY A 34 -8.10 4.90 -14.15
N GLN A 35 -8.50 4.74 -12.89
CA GLN A 35 -9.41 5.68 -12.21
C GLN A 35 -8.79 7.09 -12.09
N ILE A 36 -7.51 7.18 -11.70
CA ILE A 36 -6.81 8.47 -11.59
C ILE A 36 -6.72 9.16 -12.95
N ARG A 37 -6.42 8.42 -14.02
CA ARG A 37 -6.43 8.95 -15.39
C ARG A 37 -7.83 9.45 -15.80
N GLY A 38 -8.88 8.71 -15.44
CA GLY A 38 -10.27 9.12 -15.67
C GLY A 38 -10.64 10.41 -14.94
N ILE A 39 -10.30 10.52 -13.66
CA ILE A 39 -10.52 11.72 -12.84
C ILE A 39 -9.82 12.93 -13.46
N LYS A 40 -8.56 12.78 -13.88
CA LYS A 40 -7.81 13.84 -14.56
C LYS A 40 -8.56 14.32 -15.80
N LYS A 41 -9.03 13.40 -16.65
CA LYS A 41 -9.79 13.73 -17.85
C LYS A 41 -11.09 14.47 -17.53
N MET A 42 -11.82 14.05 -16.49
CA MET A 42 -13.04 14.74 -16.06
C MET A 42 -12.78 16.20 -15.64
N VAL A 43 -11.63 16.48 -15.02
CA VAL A 43 -11.21 17.84 -14.69
C VAL A 43 -10.88 18.64 -15.96
N GLU A 44 -10.17 18.03 -16.91
CA GLU A 44 -9.83 18.67 -18.19
C GLU A 44 -11.06 18.96 -19.07
N GLU A 45 -12.15 18.21 -18.88
CA GLU A 45 -13.43 18.35 -19.60
C GLU A 45 -14.46 19.18 -18.83
N ASP A 46 -14.08 19.85 -17.74
CA ASP A 46 -14.95 20.67 -16.89
C ASP A 46 -16.23 19.94 -16.43
N ILE A 47 -16.11 18.64 -16.13
CA ILE A 47 -17.22 17.82 -15.62
C ILE A 47 -17.68 18.33 -14.24
N TYR A 48 -18.98 18.19 -13.97
CA TYR A 48 -19.60 18.65 -12.73
C TYR A 48 -18.89 18.09 -11.48
N CYS A 49 -18.60 18.98 -10.53
CA CYS A 49 -17.70 18.69 -9.42
C CYS A 49 -18.14 17.50 -8.56
N ASP A 50 -19.44 17.30 -8.35
CA ASP A 50 -19.94 16.18 -7.54
C ASP A 50 -19.61 14.82 -8.17
N GLU A 51 -19.62 14.72 -9.51
CA GLU A 51 -19.24 13.49 -10.21
C GLU A 51 -17.74 13.19 -10.05
N ILE A 52 -16.90 14.23 -10.13
CA ILE A 52 -15.45 14.12 -9.90
C ILE A 52 -15.20 13.67 -8.46
N LEU A 53 -15.89 14.28 -7.48
CA LEU A 53 -15.78 13.91 -6.07
C LEU A 53 -16.19 12.46 -5.84
N HIS A 54 -17.27 11.98 -6.47
CA HIS A 54 -17.65 10.57 -6.41
C HIS A 54 -16.58 9.62 -6.97
N GLN A 55 -15.92 9.98 -8.09
CA GLN A 55 -14.82 9.18 -8.63
C GLN A 55 -13.59 9.19 -7.72
N ILE A 56 -13.26 10.33 -7.11
CA ILE A 56 -12.19 10.43 -6.11
C ILE A 56 -12.48 9.52 -4.91
N MET A 57 -13.72 9.53 -4.40
CA MET A 57 -14.13 8.64 -3.30
C MET A 57 -13.99 7.15 -3.68
N SER A 58 -14.35 6.80 -4.92
CA SER A 58 -14.18 5.44 -5.45
C SER A 58 -12.70 5.02 -5.54
N ALA A 59 -11.83 5.90 -6.03
CA ALA A 59 -10.39 5.65 -6.09
C ALA A 59 -9.78 5.53 -4.69
N LYS A 60 -10.19 6.39 -3.74
CA LYS A 60 -9.78 6.31 -2.33
C LYS A 60 -10.18 4.97 -1.70
N ALA A 61 -11.44 4.55 -1.85
CA ALA A 61 -11.91 3.27 -1.32
C ALA A 61 -11.14 2.06 -1.91
N SER A 62 -10.75 2.16 -3.18
CA SER A 62 -9.93 1.15 -3.84
C SER A 62 -8.51 1.08 -3.26
N LEU A 63 -7.88 2.23 -3.00
CA LEU A 63 -6.59 2.33 -2.31
C LEU A 63 -6.65 1.81 -0.87
N ASP A 64 -7.73 2.11 -0.14
CA ASP A 64 -7.94 1.58 1.21
C ASP A 64 -8.04 0.05 1.19
N GLY A 65 -8.69 -0.52 0.18
CA GLY A 65 -8.75 -1.96 -0.05
C GLY A 65 -7.37 -2.59 -0.25
N VAL A 66 -6.53 -1.99 -1.10
CA VAL A 66 -5.14 -2.43 -1.32
C VAL A 66 -4.33 -2.33 -0.02
N SER A 67 -4.47 -1.23 0.71
CA SER A 67 -3.76 -0.99 1.97
C SER A 67 -4.10 -2.04 3.03
N LYS A 68 -5.39 -2.41 3.15
CA LYS A 68 -5.86 -3.46 4.07
C LYS A 68 -5.32 -4.84 3.69
N GLU A 69 -5.33 -5.18 2.40
CA GLU A 69 -4.83 -6.47 1.91
C GLU A 69 -3.31 -6.60 2.17
N LEU A 70 -2.55 -5.53 1.91
CA LEU A 70 -1.11 -5.48 2.17
C LEU A 70 -0.79 -5.55 3.67
N LEU A 71 -1.55 -4.82 4.51
CA LEU A 71 -1.38 -4.85 5.96
C LEU A 71 -1.64 -6.26 6.52
N LYS A 72 -2.71 -6.93 6.07
CA LYS A 72 -3.02 -8.31 6.46
C LYS A 72 -1.86 -9.25 6.11
N ALA A 73 -1.31 -9.11 4.90
CA ALA A 73 -0.16 -9.91 4.50
C ALA A 73 1.08 -9.64 5.36
N HIS A 74 1.36 -8.36 5.65
CA HIS A 74 2.49 -7.96 6.49
C HIS A 74 2.40 -8.54 7.91
N ILE A 75 1.21 -8.50 8.52
CA ILE A 75 0.96 -9.09 9.84
C ILE A 75 1.21 -10.61 9.80
N ASN A 76 0.63 -11.30 8.83
CA ASN A 76 0.70 -12.76 8.75
C ASN A 76 2.08 -13.30 8.36
N SER A 77 2.96 -12.48 7.77
CA SER A 77 4.33 -12.89 7.42
C SER A 77 5.37 -12.23 8.33
N CYS A 78 5.77 -11.00 8.02
CA CYS A 78 6.91 -10.33 8.64
C CYS A 78 6.74 -10.13 10.15
N VAL A 79 5.54 -9.76 10.61
CA VAL A 79 5.29 -9.49 12.04
C VAL A 79 5.29 -10.79 12.83
N VAL A 80 4.49 -11.78 12.40
CA VAL A 80 4.44 -13.10 13.06
C VAL A 80 5.83 -13.76 13.10
N ARG A 81 6.62 -13.66 12.03
CA ARG A 81 7.99 -14.19 12.01
C ARG A 81 8.88 -13.50 13.05
N GLN A 82 8.88 -12.17 13.08
CA GLN A 82 9.73 -11.41 14.01
C GLN A 82 9.36 -11.66 15.48
N ILE A 83 8.07 -11.76 15.80
CA ILE A 83 7.62 -12.14 17.14
C ILE A 83 8.14 -13.53 17.52
N LYS A 84 8.09 -14.52 16.62
CA LYS A 84 8.65 -15.86 16.86
C LYS A 84 10.18 -15.86 17.05
N GLU A 85 10.87 -14.88 16.47
CA GLU A 85 12.31 -14.66 16.64
C GLU A 85 12.65 -13.83 17.91
N GLY A 86 11.66 -13.47 18.72
CA GLY A 86 11.84 -12.67 19.95
C GLY A 86 12.04 -11.16 19.70
N LYS A 87 11.77 -10.67 18.48
CA LYS A 87 11.89 -9.26 18.09
C LYS A 87 10.54 -8.57 18.24
N GLU A 88 10.16 -8.26 19.48
CA GLU A 88 8.85 -7.68 19.79
C GLU A 88 8.72 -6.21 19.36
N GLU A 89 9.84 -5.52 19.06
CA GLU A 89 9.84 -4.11 18.64
C GLU A 89 9.05 -3.87 17.34
N VAL A 90 8.84 -4.93 16.54
CA VAL A 90 8.01 -4.91 15.34
C VAL A 90 6.56 -4.47 15.63
N VAL A 91 6.06 -4.74 16.84
CA VAL A 91 4.70 -4.36 17.26
C VAL A 91 4.59 -2.84 17.37
N ASP A 92 5.60 -2.17 17.92
CA ASP A 92 5.63 -0.70 18.00
C ASP A 92 5.71 -0.06 16.62
N GLU A 93 6.53 -0.62 15.72
CA GLU A 93 6.60 -0.18 14.31
C GLU A 93 5.24 -0.33 13.60
N LEU A 94 4.56 -1.44 13.82
CA LEU A 94 3.22 -1.70 13.28
C LEU A 94 2.22 -0.68 13.82
N MET A 95 2.26 -0.38 15.12
CA MET A 95 1.36 0.60 15.75
C MET A 95 1.55 2.01 15.19
N VAL A 96 2.79 2.43 14.89
CA VAL A 96 3.06 3.70 14.21
C VAL A 96 2.42 3.71 12.82
N THR A 97 2.50 2.61 12.09
CA THR A 97 1.92 2.48 10.74
C THR A 97 0.39 2.54 10.79
N ILE A 98 -0.24 1.77 11.67
CA ILE A 98 -1.71 1.73 11.82
C ILE A 98 -2.26 3.11 12.21
N LYS A 99 -1.59 3.84 13.13
CA LYS A 99 -1.99 5.21 13.50
C LYS A 99 -2.03 6.18 12.31
N LYS A 100 -1.17 6.00 11.32
CA LYS A 100 -1.17 6.81 10.09
C LYS A 100 -2.30 6.42 9.13
N MET A 101 -2.74 5.17 9.15
CA MET A 101 -3.80 4.66 8.27
C MET A 101 -5.21 5.02 8.74
N ILE A 102 -5.39 5.31 10.04
CA ILE A 102 -6.70 5.64 10.64
C ILE A 102 -6.97 7.16 10.64
N LYS A 103 -5.92 7.97 10.54
CA LYS A 103 -6.05 9.43 10.37
C LYS A 103 -6.53 9.79 8.97
#